data_AF-A0A4W5JXM8-F1
#
_entry.id   AF-A0A4W5JXM8-F1
#
_cell.length_a   1.000
_cell.length_b   1.000
_cell.length_c   1.000
_cell.angle_alpha   90.00
_cell.angle_beta   90.00
_cell.angle_gamma   90.00
#
_symmetry.space_group_name_H-M   'P 1'
#
loop_
_entity.id
_entity.type
_entity.pdbx_description
1 polymer ?
#
loop_
_entity_poly.entity_id
_entity_poly.type
_entity_poly.pdbx_seq_one_letter_code
_entity_poly.pdbx_strand_id
1 'polypeptide(L)'
;MLQGGMRTADVARAKNYNVRTTRQTADRPRSGRPRVTTTAQDWMATTTARVTPGMHNPSISAQTVHNRLRDRHHRQQCRLWAQTHRRWTRQDWQKVLFTDESRFCLTRGRFHFC
;
A
#
# COMPACT_ATOMS: atom_id res chain seq x y z
N MET A 1 -15.43 -23.50 -32.70
CA MET A 1 -14.25 -23.68 -31.83
C MET A 1 -13.24 -22.60 -32.20
N LEU A 2 -13.04 -21.58 -31.36
CA LEU A 2 -12.11 -20.48 -31.63
C LEU A 2 -10.87 -20.64 -30.73
N GLN A 3 -9.75 -21.07 -31.30
CA GLN A 3 -8.44 -21.03 -30.64
C GLN A 3 -7.94 -19.57 -30.62
N GLY A 4 -8.34 -18.82 -29.60
CA GLY A 4 -7.88 -17.46 -29.32
C GLY A 4 -6.84 -17.43 -28.20
N GLY A 5 -5.72 -18.14 -28.36
CA GLY A 5 -4.61 -18.10 -27.39
C GLY A 5 -3.60 -17.00 -27.75
N MET A 6 -3.46 -15.98 -26.91
CA MET A 6 -2.37 -15.00 -27.02
C MET A 6 -1.02 -15.72 -27.02
N ARG A 7 -0.17 -15.45 -28.02
CA ARG A 7 1.15 -16.08 -28.12
C ARG A 7 2.03 -15.58 -26.97
N THR A 8 2.81 -16.47 -26.36
CA THR A 8 3.71 -16.17 -25.22
C THR A 8 4.63 -14.97 -25.47
N ALA A 9 4.99 -14.72 -26.74
CA ALA A 9 5.77 -13.57 -27.16
C ALA A 9 5.05 -12.23 -26.97
N ASP A 10 3.72 -12.19 -27.12
CA ASP A 10 2.92 -10.98 -26.93
C ASP A 10 2.80 -10.63 -25.44
N VAL A 11 2.72 -11.65 -24.58
CA VAL A 11 2.78 -11.48 -23.11
C VAL A 11 4.15 -10.94 -22.69
N ALA A 12 5.23 -11.46 -23.25
CA ALA A 12 6.59 -10.96 -22.98
C ALA A 12 6.78 -9.51 -23.46
N ARG A 13 6.22 -9.16 -24.62
CA ARG A 13 6.28 -7.79 -25.18
C ARG A 13 5.44 -6.80 -24.38
N ALA A 14 4.29 -7.22 -23.86
CA ALA A 14 3.45 -6.43 -22.95
C ALA A 14 4.09 -6.25 -21.56
N LYS A 15 5.04 -7.09 -21.16
CA LYS A 15 5.87 -6.89 -19.95
C LYS A 15 7.10 -6.02 -20.20
N ASN A 16 7.54 -5.88 -21.45
CA ASN A 16 8.77 -5.19 -21.83
C ASN A 16 8.55 -3.72 -22.23
N TYR A 17 7.64 -3.03 -21.55
CA TYR A 17 7.60 -1.57 -21.58
C TYR A 17 8.54 -1.07 -20.46
N ASN A 18 9.63 -0.42 -20.84
CA ASN A 18 10.51 0.36 -19.96
C ASN A 18 11.55 -0.36 -19.09
N VAL A 19 12.40 -1.21 -19.69
CA VAL A 19 13.69 -1.65 -19.08
C VAL A 19 14.64 -0.48 -18.76
N ARG A 20 14.47 0.69 -19.41
CA ARG A 20 15.29 1.88 -19.13
C ARG A 20 14.84 2.68 -17.89
N THR A 21 13.59 2.55 -17.45
CA THR A 21 13.06 3.27 -16.27
C THR A 21 13.12 2.43 -14.99
N THR A 22 13.40 1.12 -15.10
CA THR A 22 13.39 0.17 -13.97
C THR A 22 14.64 0.16 -13.11
N ARG A 23 15.64 1.01 -13.38
CA ARG A 23 16.85 1.09 -12.52
C ARG A 23 16.62 1.85 -11.22
N GLN A 24 15.46 2.48 -11.05
CA GLN A 24 15.00 3.03 -9.77
C GLN A 24 13.54 2.61 -9.54
N THR A 25 13.36 1.49 -8.84
CA THR A 25 12.07 0.97 -8.39
C THR A 25 11.59 1.63 -7.09
N ALA A 26 12.21 2.73 -6.68
CA ALA A 26 11.79 3.48 -5.51
C ALA A 26 10.74 4.49 -5.96
N ASP A 27 9.48 4.27 -5.57
CA ASP A 27 8.45 5.29 -5.70
C ASP A 27 8.90 6.54 -4.93
N ARG A 28 9.01 7.68 -5.62
CA ARG A 28 9.39 8.93 -4.97
C ARG A 28 8.21 9.35 -4.09
N PRO A 29 8.40 9.57 -2.77
CA PRO A 29 7.32 9.95 -1.90
C PRO A 29 6.66 11.23 -2.44
N ARG A 30 5.37 11.12 -2.80
CA ARG A 30 4.58 12.26 -3.25
C ARG A 30 4.56 13.31 -2.14
N SER A 31 4.85 14.56 -2.46
CA SER A 31 5.02 15.65 -1.48
C SER A 31 3.76 15.95 -0.67
N GLY A 32 2.59 15.51 -1.13
CA GLY A 32 1.34 15.53 -0.37
C GLY A 32 0.91 16.94 0.06
N ARG A 33 -0.25 17.02 0.71
CA ARG A 33 -0.66 18.26 1.39
C ARG A 33 0.10 18.34 2.73
N PRO A 34 0.64 19.52 3.11
CA PRO A 34 1.26 19.71 4.42
C PRO A 34 0.32 19.28 5.54
N ARG A 35 0.86 18.60 6.56
CA ARG A 35 0.09 18.19 7.71
C ARG A 35 -0.30 19.42 8.52
N VAL A 36 -1.58 19.53 8.86
CA VAL A 36 -2.11 20.57 9.77
C VAL A 36 -1.60 20.37 11.20
N THR A 37 -1.06 19.18 11.51
CA THR A 37 -0.59 18.83 12.85
C THR A 37 0.85 18.38 12.85
N THR A 38 1.54 18.74 13.93
CA THR A 38 2.92 18.35 14.20
C THR A 38 2.98 16.97 14.83
N THR A 39 4.10 16.25 14.68
CA THR A 39 4.34 14.93 15.29
C THR A 39 4.09 14.90 16.80
N ALA A 40 4.43 15.97 17.52
CA ALA A 40 4.17 16.09 18.95
C ALA A 40 2.66 16.14 19.27
N GLN A 41 1.88 16.88 18.47
CA GLN A 41 0.43 16.94 18.59
C GLN A 41 -0.23 15.60 18.26
N ASP A 42 0.30 14.85 17.28
CA ASP A 42 -0.16 13.50 16.96
C ASP A 42 0.10 12.51 18.09
N TRP A 43 1.25 12.62 18.77
CA TRP A 43 1.57 11.79 19.92
C TRP A 43 0.67 12.11 21.11
N MET A 44 0.50 13.41 21.42
CA MET A 44 -0.44 13.85 22.46
C MET A 44 -1.86 13.34 22.17
N ALA A 45 -2.39 13.56 20.97
CA ALA A 45 -3.71 13.08 20.57
C ALA A 45 -3.84 11.55 20.70
N THR A 46 -2.80 10.78 20.37
CA THR A 46 -2.79 9.32 20.55
C THR A 46 -2.85 8.94 22.03
N THR A 47 -2.08 9.62 22.87
CA THR A 47 -1.95 9.33 24.32
C THR A 47 -3.19 9.76 25.10
N THR A 48 -3.78 10.91 24.80
CA THR A 48 -4.97 11.43 25.48
C THR A 48 -6.30 10.99 24.87
N ALA A 49 -6.32 10.33 23.69
CA ALA A 49 -7.55 9.83 23.07
C ALA A 49 -8.39 8.93 23.99
N ARG A 50 -7.76 8.20 24.92
CA ARG A 50 -8.45 7.36 25.92
C ARG A 50 -8.99 8.14 27.12
N VAL A 51 -8.38 9.26 27.45
CA VAL A 51 -8.62 10.02 28.70
C VAL A 51 -9.54 11.21 28.44
N THR A 52 -9.64 11.69 27.19
CA THR A 52 -10.43 12.88 26.89
C THR A 52 -11.16 12.78 25.55
N PRO A 53 -12.33 12.13 25.50
CA PRO A 53 -13.21 12.22 24.34
C PRO A 53 -13.66 13.68 24.16
N GLY A 54 -13.30 14.31 23.05
CA GLY A 54 -13.84 15.63 22.66
C GLY A 54 -12.88 16.84 22.74
N MET A 55 -11.72 16.75 23.41
CA MET A 55 -10.73 17.86 23.48
C MET A 55 -9.76 17.93 22.29
N HIS A 56 -10.15 17.41 21.13
CA HIS A 56 -9.39 17.65 19.91
C HIS A 56 -9.35 19.15 19.57
N ASN A 57 -8.18 19.64 19.13
CA ASN A 57 -8.03 20.98 18.57
C ASN A 57 -9.16 21.20 17.54
N PRO A 58 -9.96 22.28 17.61
CA PRO A 58 -11.14 22.46 16.73
C PRO A 58 -10.82 22.42 15.23
N SER A 59 -9.53 22.54 14.86
CA SER A 59 -9.05 22.37 13.48
C SER A 59 -8.85 20.92 13.03
N ILE A 60 -8.95 19.92 13.91
CA ILE A 60 -8.74 18.50 13.61
C ILE A 60 -10.04 17.75 13.86
N SER A 61 -10.60 17.08 12.85
CA SER A 61 -11.80 16.28 13.03
C SER A 61 -11.54 14.98 13.80
N ALA A 62 -12.55 14.47 14.51
CA ALA A 62 -12.51 13.15 15.15
C ALA A 62 -12.12 12.04 14.17
N GLN A 63 -12.59 12.12 12.92
CA GLN A 63 -12.20 11.20 11.85
C GLN A 63 -10.70 11.21 11.57
N THR A 64 -10.06 12.38 11.63
CA THR A 64 -8.61 12.51 11.43
C THR A 64 -7.84 11.81 12.54
N VAL A 65 -8.30 11.93 13.80
CA VAL A 65 -7.72 11.21 14.94
C VAL A 65 -7.89 9.70 14.76
N HIS A 66 -9.08 9.24 14.37
CA HIS A 66 -9.35 7.84 14.13
C HIS A 66 -8.47 7.25 13.01
N ASN A 67 -8.34 7.94 11.88
CA ASN A 67 -7.47 7.52 10.77
C ASN A 67 -6.00 7.40 11.22
N ARG A 68 -5.51 8.32 12.05
CA ARG A 68 -4.13 8.27 12.58
C ARG A 68 -3.90 7.09 13.51
N LEU A 69 -4.87 6.78 14.36
CA LEU A 69 -4.81 5.61 15.23
C LEU A 69 -4.79 4.32 14.39
N ARG A 70 -5.66 4.23 13.38
CA ARG A 70 -5.69 3.10 12.43
C ARG A 70 -4.37 2.94 11.69
N ASP A 71 -3.79 4.03 11.19
CA ASP A 71 -2.49 4.02 10.50
C ASP A 71 -1.35 3.54 11.42
N ARG A 72 -1.32 4.00 12.68
CA ARG A 72 -0.32 3.54 13.66
C ARG A 72 -0.47 2.04 13.92
N HIS A 73 -1.70 1.56 14.12
CA HIS A 73 -1.97 0.15 14.35
C HIS A 73 -1.55 -0.70 13.15
N HIS A 74 -1.91 -0.29 11.93
CA HIS A 74 -1.52 -0.97 10.70
C HIS A 74 0.00 -1.06 10.56
N ARG A 75 0.73 0.04 10.79
CA ARG A 75 2.21 0.04 10.74
C ARG A 75 2.81 -0.92 11.77
N GLN A 76 2.24 -0.98 12.98
CA GLN A 76 2.71 -1.90 14.01
C GLN A 76 2.48 -3.36 13.60
N GLN A 77 1.32 -3.68 13.02
CA GLN A 77 1.03 -5.02 12.50
C GLN A 77 1.96 -5.41 11.35
N CYS A 78 2.19 -4.51 10.38
CA CYS A 78 3.15 -4.76 9.29
C CYS A 78 4.56 -5.00 9.82
N ARG A 79 5.00 -4.22 10.81
CA ARG A 79 6.32 -4.40 11.44
C ARG A 79 6.42 -5.75 12.14
N LEU A 80 5.40 -6.13 12.91
CA LEU A 80 5.35 -7.42 13.59
C LEU A 80 5.41 -8.56 12.56
N TRP A 81 4.58 -8.48 11.52
CA TRP A 81 4.56 -9.47 10.45
C TRP A 81 5.94 -9.61 9.80
N ALA A 82 6.58 -8.51 9.42
CA ALA A 82 7.92 -8.53 8.84
C ALA A 82 8.98 -9.12 9.80
N GLN A 83 8.87 -8.84 11.10
CA GLN A 83 9.77 -9.41 12.10
C GLN A 83 9.58 -10.92 12.26
N THR A 84 8.34 -11.39 12.35
CA THR A 84 7.99 -12.82 12.47
C THR A 84 8.48 -13.60 11.25
N HIS A 85 8.35 -13.03 10.05
CA HIS A 85 8.69 -13.69 8.79
C HIS A 85 10.12 -13.38 8.33
N ARG A 86 10.91 -12.63 9.11
CA ARG A 86 12.27 -12.22 8.74
C ARG A 86 13.22 -13.39 8.49
N ARG A 87 13.03 -14.50 9.20
CA ARG A 87 13.88 -15.70 9.13
C ARG A 87 13.31 -16.79 8.22
N TRP A 88 12.20 -16.54 7.53
CA TRP A 88 11.59 -17.53 6.65
C TRP A 88 12.51 -17.87 5.49
N THR A 89 12.64 -19.17 5.24
CA THR A 89 13.44 -19.70 4.14
C THR A 89 12.59 -19.77 2.86
N ARG A 90 13.22 -20.05 1.71
CA ARG A 90 12.48 -20.26 0.45
C ARG A 90 11.46 -21.39 0.55
N GLN A 91 11.74 -22.45 1.31
CA GLN A 91 10.81 -23.57 1.50
C GLN A 91 9.58 -23.16 2.32
N ASP A 92 9.73 -22.21 3.23
CA ASP A 92 8.59 -21.67 4.00
C ASP A 92 7.69 -20.81 3.12
N TRP A 93 8.29 -19.96 2.26
CA TRP A 93 7.53 -19.18 1.27
C TRP A 93 6.81 -20.03 0.23
N GLN A 94 7.37 -21.19 -0.14
CA GLN A 94 6.73 -22.12 -1.08
C GLN A 94 5.39 -22.67 -0.58
N LYS A 95 5.14 -22.65 0.74
CA LYS A 95 3.88 -23.11 1.32
C LYS A 95 2.78 -22.04 1.28
N VAL A 96 3.12 -20.79 0.98
CA VAL A 96 2.16 -19.67 0.97
C VAL A 96 1.57 -19.50 -0.41
N LEU A 97 0.24 -19.55 -0.49
CA LEU A 97 -0.50 -19.17 -1.69
C LEU A 97 -0.87 -17.69 -1.59
N PHE A 98 -0.33 -16.87 -2.50
CA PHE A 98 -0.68 -15.47 -2.62
C PHE A 98 -1.89 -15.29 -3.54
N THR A 99 -2.88 -14.53 -3.09
CA THR A 99 -4.06 -14.15 -3.86
C THR A 99 -4.25 -12.65 -3.79
N ASP A 100 -4.73 -12.05 -4.89
CA ASP A 100 -5.06 -10.64 -4.98
C ASP A 100 -6.12 -10.43 -6.06
N GLU A 101 -6.86 -9.34 -5.96
CA GLU A 101 -7.81 -8.89 -6.97
C GLU A 101 -7.29 -7.62 -7.64
N SER A 102 -6.94 -7.74 -8.92
CA SER A 102 -6.49 -6.59 -9.72
C SER A 102 -7.58 -6.13 -10.68
N ARG A 103 -7.74 -4.81 -10.82
CA ARG A 103 -8.68 -4.23 -11.78
C ARG A 103 -8.02 -4.10 -13.15
N PHE A 104 -8.72 -4.53 -14.19
CA PHE A 104 -8.28 -4.41 -15.57
C PHE A 104 -9.18 -3.44 -16.32
N CYS A 105 -8.58 -2.41 -16.89
CA CYS A 105 -9.24 -1.40 -17.71
C CYS A 105 -9.03 -1.74 -19.18
N LEU A 106 -10.12 -1.80 -19.93
CA LEU A 106 -10.10 -1.94 -21.38
C LEU A 106 -10.05 -0.57 -22.04
N THR A 107 -8.91 -0.23 -22.65
CA THR A 107 -8.79 0.99 -23.46
C THR A 107 -8.38 0.61 -24.88
N ARG A 108 -9.22 0.94 -25.88
CA ARG A 108 -8.95 0.67 -27.31
C ARG A 108 -8.57 -0.79 -27.62
N GLY A 109 -9.28 -1.74 -27.01
CA GLY A 109 -9.04 -3.18 -27.23
C GLY A 109 -7.75 -3.72 -26.58
N ARG A 110 -7.08 -2.94 -25.72
CA ARG A 110 -5.96 -3.40 -24.90
C ARG A 110 -6.33 -3.35 -23.41
N PHE A 111 -5.97 -4.41 -22.70
CA PHE A 111 -6.06 -4.47 -21.25
C PHE A 111 -4.87 -3.75 -20.63
N HIS A 112 -5.15 -2.82 -19.71
CA HIS A 112 -4.15 -2.17 -18.89
C HIS A 112 -4.58 -2.30 -17.42
N PHE A 113 -3.60 -2.45 -16.51
CA PHE A 113 -3.88 -2.37 -15.09
C PHE A 113 -4.40 -0.97 -14.76
N CYS A 114 -5.55 -0.92 -14.09
CA CYS A 114 -5.92 0.25 -13.29
C CYS A 114 -5.33 0.04 -11.88
#